data_AF-A0A7W1K3R8-F1
#
_entry.id   AF-A0A7W1K3R8-F1
#
_cell.length_a   1.000
_cell.length_b   1.000
_cell.length_c   1.000
_cell.angle_alpha   90.00
_cell.angle_beta   90.00
_cell.angle_gamma   90.00
#
_symmetry.space_group_name_H-M   'P 1'
#
loop_
_entity.id
_entity.type
_entity.pdbx_description
1 polymer ?
#
loop_
_entity_poly.entity_id
_entity_poly.type
_entity_poly.pdbx_seq_one_letter_code
_entity_poly.pdbx_strand_id
1 'polypeptide(L)'
;MTGPVIGAADRRVLCLVPAHDEEATIGLTVKSLSRVWAISEIVVVADGCTDRTAAEASAAGARVLAGQQRLGKGRALDAAIDRVERPHTFVLVDADTGEPRARLNVGKSASSLAAGFNSVWVTKAKTRTVFRYNARSHRRVAGGSVEIARPGQNIAVVTGARAVWVGVRNDDPDDRSAETVVRIDPSARTQQPIQVAGGVQDLAVGEGAVWVSNRFGSTVTRIRVSDGRQDVVRVGAGPKGIAVGEGAVWVASSGADEITRINPRSLEKKSIALGAIPERVTVGGGSIWVTAKEAGRLIRIDARTRKVLERIDTGPRPYALDVTRGRAVWLTILDANGLQRVRFHRPR
;
A
#
# COMPACT_ATOMS: atom_id res chain seq x y z
N MET A 1 5.31 -25.37 -9.12
CA MET A 1 4.93 -25.01 -10.50
C MET A 1 4.38 -23.60 -10.50
N THR A 2 5.23 -22.64 -10.85
CA THR A 2 4.97 -21.20 -10.89
C THR A 2 4.02 -20.86 -12.06
N GLY A 3 2.92 -20.17 -11.78
CA GLY A 3 2.00 -19.67 -12.81
C GLY A 3 2.63 -18.55 -13.65
N PRO A 4 2.01 -18.18 -14.78
CA PRO A 4 2.60 -17.24 -15.73
C PRO A 4 2.80 -15.87 -15.08
N VAL A 5 4.02 -15.34 -15.21
CA VAL A 5 4.30 -13.91 -15.06
C VAL A 5 3.64 -13.23 -16.25
N ILE A 6 2.68 -12.33 -16.00
CA ILE A 6 2.04 -11.55 -17.07
C ILE A 6 3.14 -10.81 -17.86
N GLY A 7 3.20 -11.09 -19.16
CA GLY A 7 4.31 -10.77 -20.06
C GLY A 7 4.58 -9.28 -20.29
N ALA A 8 5.84 -9.02 -20.66
CA ALA A 8 6.60 -7.77 -20.77
C ALA A 8 6.06 -6.63 -21.68
N ALA A 9 4.82 -6.65 -22.15
CA ALA A 9 4.39 -5.78 -23.25
C ALA A 9 3.79 -4.41 -22.85
N ASP A 10 4.26 -3.77 -21.77
CA ASP A 10 3.92 -2.35 -21.46
C ASP A 10 4.80 -1.73 -20.35
N ARG A 11 6.08 -2.07 -20.27
CA ARG A 11 6.99 -1.44 -19.29
C ARG A 11 7.44 -0.08 -19.82
N ARG A 12 6.81 1.01 -19.37
CA ARG A 12 7.40 2.34 -19.50
C ARG A 12 8.47 2.56 -18.41
N VAL A 13 9.73 2.22 -18.68
CA VAL A 13 10.84 2.57 -17.78
C VAL A 13 11.30 3.98 -18.13
N LEU A 14 10.99 4.91 -17.23
CA LEU A 14 11.44 6.29 -17.29
C LEU A 14 12.82 6.42 -16.61
N CYS A 15 13.82 6.87 -17.35
CA CYS A 15 15.16 7.16 -16.82
C CYS A 15 15.29 8.66 -16.51
N LEU A 16 15.57 9.00 -15.26
CA LEU A 16 15.84 10.38 -14.83
C LEU A 16 17.35 10.61 -14.73
N VAL A 17 17.85 11.63 -15.41
CA VAL A 17 19.27 11.98 -15.45
C VAL A 17 19.42 13.41 -14.90
N PRO A 18 19.90 13.60 -13.67
CA PRO A 18 20.20 14.94 -13.17
C PRO A 18 21.49 15.44 -13.82
N ALA A 19 21.49 16.67 -14.33
CA ALA A 19 22.62 17.29 -15.00
C ALA A 19 22.85 18.72 -14.50
N HIS A 20 24.12 19.12 -14.39
CA HIS A 20 24.52 20.48 -14.04
C HIS A 20 25.85 20.84 -14.73
N ASP A 21 25.79 21.70 -15.74
CA ASP A 21 26.93 22.18 -16.52
C ASP A 21 27.79 21.04 -17.11
N GLU A 22 27.10 20.16 -17.85
CA GLU A 22 27.61 18.92 -18.45
C GLU A 22 27.45 18.93 -19.99
N GLU A 23 27.49 20.11 -20.64
CA GLU A 23 27.29 20.29 -22.09
C GLU A 23 28.10 19.28 -22.94
N ALA A 24 29.37 19.06 -22.57
CA ALA A 24 30.28 18.18 -23.31
C ALA A 24 29.90 16.68 -23.25
N THR A 25 29.11 16.23 -22.27
CA THR A 25 28.91 14.80 -21.98
C THR A 25 27.46 14.36 -21.98
N ILE A 26 26.52 15.25 -21.67
CA ILE A 26 25.10 14.88 -21.50
C ILE A 26 24.49 14.24 -22.75
N GLY A 27 24.88 14.69 -23.95
CA GLY A 27 24.42 14.11 -25.20
C GLY A 27 24.86 12.65 -25.42
N LEU A 28 26.06 12.27 -24.97
CA LEU A 28 26.55 10.89 -25.03
C LEU A 28 25.82 9.99 -24.04
N THR A 29 25.52 10.52 -22.85
CA THR A 29 24.75 9.83 -21.81
C THR A 29 23.34 9.49 -22.29
N VAL A 30 22.63 10.47 -22.88
CA VAL A 30 21.28 10.24 -23.45
C VAL A 30 21.31 9.21 -24.59
N LYS A 31 22.28 9.30 -25.52
CA LYS A 31 22.44 8.34 -26.62
C LYS A 31 22.79 6.93 -26.16
N SER A 32 23.47 6.79 -25.03
CA SER A 32 23.80 5.49 -24.44
C SER A 32 22.58 4.87 -23.77
N LEU A 33 21.82 5.67 -23.03
CA LEU A 33 20.59 5.25 -22.37
C LEU A 33 19.49 4.86 -23.37
N SER A 34 19.40 5.52 -24.52
CA SER A 34 18.39 5.18 -25.55
C SER A 34 18.60 3.82 -26.21
N ARG A 35 19.80 3.23 -26.08
CA ARG A 35 20.12 1.86 -26.55
C ARG A 35 19.73 0.78 -25.55
N VAL A 36 19.38 1.15 -24.31
CA VAL A 36 18.92 0.21 -23.30
C VAL A 36 17.47 -0.13 -23.61
N TRP A 37 17.23 -1.34 -24.14
CA TRP A 37 15.93 -1.83 -24.61
C TRP A 37 14.76 -1.69 -23.61
N ALA A 38 15.07 -1.60 -22.31
CA ALA A 38 14.08 -1.44 -21.26
C ALA A 38 13.61 0.02 -21.06
N ILE A 39 14.43 1.02 -21.43
CA ILE A 39 14.15 2.45 -21.21
C ILE A 39 13.21 2.98 -22.29
N SER A 40 12.01 3.40 -21.89
CA SER A 40 10.99 3.91 -22.79
C SER A 40 11.01 5.43 -22.96
N GLU A 41 11.56 6.15 -21.98
CA GLU A 41 11.64 7.61 -21.98
C GLU A 41 12.84 8.05 -21.12
N ILE A 42 13.57 9.06 -21.58
CA ILE A 42 14.69 9.68 -20.85
C ILE A 42 14.32 11.12 -20.55
N VAL A 43 14.44 11.50 -19.29
CA VAL A 43 14.20 12.86 -18.83
C VAL A 43 15.47 13.40 -18.17
N VAL A 44 16.01 14.48 -18.73
CA VAL A 44 17.15 15.19 -18.16
C VAL A 44 16.65 16.33 -17.28
N VAL A 45 17.13 16.38 -16.05
CA VAL A 45 16.83 17.42 -15.07
C VAL A 45 18.00 18.40 -15.07
N ALA A 46 17.85 19.49 -15.82
CA ALA A 46 18.85 20.55 -15.90
C ALA A 46 18.71 21.48 -14.67
N ASP A 47 19.53 21.22 -13.66
CA ASP A 47 19.42 21.83 -12.34
C ASP A 47 20.24 23.13 -12.26
N GLY A 48 19.65 24.24 -12.69
CA GLY A 48 20.31 25.55 -12.64
C GLY A 48 21.56 25.64 -13.52
N CYS A 49 21.54 25.01 -14.71
CA CYS A 49 22.67 25.04 -15.64
C CYS A 49 22.84 26.44 -16.25
N THR A 50 24.10 26.81 -16.48
CA THR A 50 24.52 28.08 -17.10
C THR A 50 25.10 27.88 -18.51
N ASP A 51 25.34 26.64 -18.91
CA ASP A 51 25.85 26.25 -20.22
C ASP A 51 24.75 25.66 -21.14
N ARG A 52 25.12 25.02 -22.25
CA ARG A 52 24.14 24.43 -23.20
C ARG A 52 23.67 23.03 -22.82
N THR A 53 23.88 22.56 -21.59
CA THR A 53 23.45 21.22 -21.12
C THR A 53 22.01 20.88 -21.49
N ALA A 54 21.06 21.80 -21.29
CA ALA A 54 19.66 21.59 -21.61
C ALA A 54 19.43 21.45 -23.13
N ALA A 55 20.13 22.23 -23.95
CA ALA A 55 20.01 22.18 -25.40
C ALA A 55 20.60 20.87 -25.95
N GLU A 56 21.77 20.45 -25.47
CA GLU A 56 22.42 19.21 -25.90
C GLU A 56 21.65 17.96 -25.48
N ALA A 57 21.04 17.95 -24.29
CA ALA A 57 20.15 16.88 -23.84
C ALA A 57 18.91 16.73 -24.73
N SER A 58 18.27 17.86 -25.07
CA SER A 58 17.10 17.90 -25.95
C SER A 58 17.46 17.43 -27.37
N ALA A 59 18.57 17.92 -27.92
CA ALA A 59 19.07 17.51 -29.24
C ALA A 59 19.43 16.01 -29.31
N ALA A 60 19.83 15.41 -28.19
CA ALA A 60 20.07 13.97 -28.08
C ALA A 60 18.80 13.12 -27.91
N GLY A 61 17.61 13.76 -27.83
CA GLY A 61 16.31 13.08 -27.78
C GLY A 61 15.72 12.91 -26.38
N ALA A 62 16.27 13.56 -25.35
CA ALA A 62 15.68 13.54 -24.01
C ALA A 62 14.62 14.63 -23.84
N ARG A 63 13.60 14.37 -23.01
CA ARG A 63 12.74 15.44 -22.50
C ARG A 63 13.48 16.20 -21.39
N VAL A 64 13.46 17.53 -21.43
CA VAL A 64 14.22 18.34 -20.48
C VAL A 64 13.30 19.01 -19.46
N LEU A 65 13.66 18.92 -18.18
CA LEU A 65 13.07 19.68 -17.08
C LEU A 65 14.12 20.66 -16.55
N ALA A 66 13.98 21.94 -16.88
CA ALA A 66 14.90 22.98 -16.45
C ALA A 66 14.41 23.70 -15.18
N GLY A 67 15.31 23.92 -14.22
CA GLY A 67 15.10 24.78 -13.06
C GLY A 67 15.96 26.04 -13.13
N GLN A 68 15.42 27.20 -12.74
CA GLN A 68 16.17 28.47 -12.71
C GLN A 68 17.12 28.60 -11.52
N GLN A 69 16.94 27.79 -10.48
CA GLN A 69 17.81 27.76 -9.30
C GLN A 69 18.38 26.36 -9.13
N ARG A 70 19.65 26.29 -8.71
CA ARG A 70 20.32 25.02 -8.39
C ARG A 70 19.79 24.47 -7.07
N LEU A 71 19.10 23.34 -7.13
CA LEU A 71 18.49 22.68 -5.97
C LEU A 71 19.39 21.58 -5.38
N GLY A 72 20.35 21.09 -6.16
CA GLY A 72 21.18 19.93 -5.85
C GLY A 72 20.52 18.63 -6.33
N LYS A 73 21.35 17.65 -6.72
CA LYS A 73 20.93 16.40 -7.40
C LYS A 73 19.72 15.71 -6.75
N GLY A 74 19.69 15.56 -5.43
CA GLY A 74 18.59 14.90 -4.72
C GLY A 74 17.26 15.66 -4.83
N ARG A 75 17.26 16.98 -4.56
CA ARG A 75 16.04 17.81 -4.61
C ARG A 75 15.56 18.05 -6.04
N ALA A 76 16.50 18.15 -6.98
CA ALA A 76 16.19 18.25 -8.41
C ALA A 76 15.50 16.97 -8.91
N LEU A 77 15.99 15.79 -8.50
CA LEU A 77 15.35 14.51 -8.79
C LEU A 77 13.95 14.43 -8.15
N ASP A 78 13.77 14.82 -6.89
CA ASP A 78 12.46 14.82 -6.24
C ASP A 78 11.43 15.73 -6.95
N ALA A 79 11.84 16.94 -7.31
CA ALA A 79 11.01 17.87 -8.07
C ALA A 79 10.68 17.34 -9.49
N ALA A 80 11.63 16.66 -10.12
CA ALA A 80 11.43 16.03 -11.42
C ALA A 80 10.47 14.83 -11.34
N ILE A 81 10.58 14.02 -10.30
CA ILE A 81 9.67 12.90 -10.01
C ILE A 81 8.21 13.40 -9.90
N ASP A 82 8.00 14.58 -9.35
CA ASP A 82 6.67 15.20 -9.27
C ASP A 82 6.17 15.76 -10.62
N ARG A 83 7.05 16.04 -11.58
CA ARG A 83 6.72 16.61 -12.92
C ARG A 83 6.69 15.62 -14.06
N VAL A 84 7.17 14.39 -13.87
CA VAL A 84 7.06 13.32 -14.86
C VAL A 84 5.80 12.47 -14.65
N GLU A 85 5.20 12.00 -15.75
CA GLU A 85 4.02 11.13 -15.72
C GLU A 85 4.46 9.72 -15.30
N ARG A 86 4.29 9.39 -14.01
CA ARG A 86 4.48 8.03 -13.49
C ARG A 86 3.16 7.26 -13.65
N PRO A 87 3.15 6.06 -14.26
CA PRO A 87 1.92 5.29 -14.35
C PRO A 87 1.56 4.77 -12.94
N HIS A 88 0.54 5.35 -12.34
CA HIS A 88 -0.12 4.79 -11.16
C HIS A 88 -1.44 4.16 -11.60
N THR A 89 -1.29 3.02 -12.28
CA THR A 89 -2.41 2.20 -12.71
C THR A 89 -2.67 1.15 -11.64
N PHE A 90 -3.88 1.14 -11.07
CA PHE A 90 -4.35 -0.07 -10.40
C PHE A 90 -4.86 -1.04 -11.45
N VAL A 91 -4.45 -2.30 -11.34
CA VAL A 91 -4.93 -3.37 -12.21
C VAL A 91 -5.99 -4.16 -11.44
N LEU A 92 -7.21 -4.19 -11.97
CA LEU A 92 -8.22 -5.14 -11.53
C LEU A 92 -7.90 -6.49 -12.17
N VAL A 93 -7.60 -7.47 -11.34
CA VAL A 93 -7.22 -8.82 -11.77
C VAL A 93 -8.37 -9.76 -11.47
N ASP A 94 -8.70 -10.62 -12.44
CA ASP A 94 -9.61 -11.73 -12.19
C ASP A 94 -9.02 -12.64 -11.12
N ALA A 95 -9.75 -12.80 -10.05
CA ALA A 95 -9.25 -13.48 -8.87
C ALA A 95 -9.08 -15.00 -9.09
N ASP A 96 -9.82 -15.59 -10.06
CA ASP A 96 -9.82 -17.00 -10.41
C ASP A 96 -8.78 -17.34 -11.51
N THR A 97 -8.70 -16.55 -12.59
CA THR A 97 -7.80 -16.77 -13.75
C THR A 97 -6.46 -16.10 -13.57
N GLY A 98 -6.43 -14.97 -12.87
CA GLY A 98 -5.26 -14.14 -12.66
C GLY A 98 -4.95 -13.17 -13.80
N GLU A 99 -5.88 -13.03 -14.74
CA GLU A 99 -5.72 -12.14 -15.87
C GLU A 99 -6.19 -10.72 -15.54
N PRO A 100 -5.54 -9.68 -16.08
CA PRO A 100 -6.03 -8.31 -15.97
C PRO A 100 -7.40 -8.19 -16.64
N ARG A 101 -8.44 -7.77 -15.90
CA ARG A 101 -9.77 -7.46 -16.44
C ARG A 101 -9.96 -5.99 -16.76
N ALA A 102 -9.29 -5.11 -16.02
CA ALA A 102 -9.37 -3.68 -16.25
C ALA A 102 -8.21 -2.92 -15.59
N ARG A 103 -7.96 -1.72 -16.10
CA ARG A 103 -6.97 -0.77 -15.58
C ARG A 103 -7.71 0.47 -15.08
N LEU A 104 -7.43 0.86 -13.84
CA LEU A 104 -7.96 2.06 -13.18
C LEU A 104 -6.83 3.08 -13.05
N ASN A 105 -6.92 4.20 -13.76
CA ASN A 105 -6.02 5.31 -13.54
C ASN A 105 -6.50 6.11 -12.32
N VAL A 106 -5.72 6.04 -11.25
CA VAL A 106 -6.04 6.72 -9.98
C VAL A 106 -5.18 7.95 -9.75
N GLY A 107 -4.18 8.22 -10.59
CA GLY A 107 -3.21 9.29 -10.37
C GLY A 107 -2.26 9.04 -9.20
N LYS A 108 -1.42 10.03 -8.89
CA LYS A 108 -0.30 9.91 -7.94
C LYS A 108 -0.71 9.65 -6.49
N SER A 109 0.21 9.07 -5.72
CA SER A 109 0.16 8.95 -4.26
C SER A 109 -0.99 8.14 -3.67
N ALA A 110 -1.59 7.21 -4.45
CA ALA A 110 -2.53 6.24 -3.89
C ALA A 110 -1.85 5.41 -2.80
N SER A 111 -2.49 5.32 -1.63
CA SER A 111 -1.91 4.73 -0.43
C SER A 111 -2.58 3.43 0.00
N SER A 112 -3.90 3.32 -0.20
CA SER A 112 -4.69 2.17 0.20
C SER A 112 -5.96 2.09 -0.63
N LEU A 113 -6.57 0.90 -0.67
CA LEU A 113 -7.83 0.65 -1.36
C LEU A 113 -8.68 -0.35 -0.58
N ALA A 114 -10.00 -0.23 -0.71
CA ALA A 114 -10.97 -1.18 -0.17
C ALA A 114 -12.18 -1.32 -1.09
N ALA A 115 -12.73 -2.53 -1.17
CA ALA A 115 -13.93 -2.82 -1.95
C ALA A 115 -15.16 -2.93 -1.04
N GLY A 116 -16.23 -2.20 -1.36
CA GLY A 116 -17.49 -2.24 -0.64
C GLY A 116 -18.49 -1.23 -1.18
N PHE A 117 -19.78 -1.40 -0.86
CA PHE A 117 -20.85 -0.51 -1.34
C PHE A 117 -20.88 -0.36 -2.88
N ASN A 118 -20.73 -1.49 -3.59
CA ASN A 118 -20.60 -1.57 -5.06
C ASN A 118 -19.50 -0.67 -5.65
N SER A 119 -18.47 -0.38 -4.84
CA SER A 119 -17.44 0.58 -5.17
C SER A 119 -16.06 0.10 -4.74
N VAL A 120 -15.04 0.64 -5.39
CA VAL A 120 -13.65 0.62 -4.92
C VAL A 120 -13.35 2.00 -4.37
N TRP A 121 -12.99 2.05 -3.10
CA TRP A 121 -12.55 3.24 -2.39
C TRP A 121 -11.04 3.30 -2.42
N VAL A 122 -10.48 4.45 -2.78
CA VAL A 122 -9.03 4.64 -2.90
C VAL A 122 -8.64 5.89 -2.12
N THR A 123 -7.74 5.73 -1.17
CA THR A 123 -7.11 6.87 -0.49
C THR A 123 -5.83 7.27 -1.21
N LYS A 124 -5.47 8.54 -1.08
CA LYS A 124 -4.13 9.01 -1.44
C LYS A 124 -3.50 9.69 -0.24
N ALA A 125 -2.22 9.44 0.01
CA ALA A 125 -1.54 9.99 1.18
C ALA A 125 -1.40 11.51 1.11
N LYS A 126 -1.06 12.05 -0.07
CA LYS A 126 -0.83 13.49 -0.29
C LYS A 126 -2.10 14.30 -0.55
N THR A 127 -3.26 13.66 -0.68
CA THR A 127 -4.53 14.37 -0.85
C THR A 127 -5.49 13.97 0.25
N ARG A 128 -6.22 14.93 0.81
CA ARG A 128 -7.25 14.68 1.81
C ARG A 128 -8.48 13.98 1.21
N THR A 129 -8.44 13.58 -0.05
CA THR A 129 -9.57 13.01 -0.78
C THR A 129 -9.53 11.48 -0.80
N VAL A 130 -10.67 10.88 -0.47
CA VAL A 130 -11.00 9.49 -0.76
C VAL A 130 -11.77 9.45 -2.07
N PHE A 131 -11.27 8.70 -3.04
CA PHE A 131 -11.89 8.54 -4.35
C PHE A 131 -12.78 7.31 -4.37
N ARG A 132 -13.93 7.42 -5.04
CA ARG A 132 -14.87 6.32 -5.24
C ARG A 132 -14.96 5.97 -6.71
N TYR A 133 -14.72 4.69 -7.02
CA TYR A 133 -14.85 4.12 -8.34
C TYR A 133 -15.96 3.08 -8.33
N ASN A 134 -16.81 3.05 -9.37
CA ASN A 134 -17.81 2.03 -9.49
C ASN A 134 -17.13 0.68 -9.77
N ALA A 135 -17.46 -0.35 -8.99
CA ALA A 135 -16.78 -1.64 -9.08
C ALA A 135 -17.09 -2.41 -10.39
N ARG A 136 -18.19 -2.09 -11.08
CA ARG A 136 -18.60 -2.75 -12.33
C ARG A 136 -18.16 -1.99 -13.57
N SER A 137 -18.39 -0.67 -13.61
CA SER A 137 -18.04 0.15 -14.78
C SER A 137 -16.59 0.62 -14.76
N HIS A 138 -15.89 0.48 -13.63
CA HIS A 138 -14.53 0.94 -13.41
C HIS A 138 -14.34 2.45 -13.62
N ARG A 139 -15.44 3.22 -13.63
CA ARG A 139 -15.39 4.68 -13.76
C ARG A 139 -15.43 5.34 -12.39
N ARG A 140 -14.74 6.47 -12.26
CA ARG A 140 -14.87 7.36 -11.10
C ARG A 140 -16.33 7.80 -10.98
N VAL A 141 -16.90 7.69 -9.80
CA VAL A 141 -18.26 8.16 -9.52
C VAL A 141 -18.22 9.68 -9.50
N ALA A 142 -18.96 10.34 -10.41
CA ALA A 142 -19.06 11.80 -10.46
C ALA A 142 -19.57 12.33 -9.12
N GLY A 143 -18.87 13.33 -8.57
CA GLY A 143 -19.11 13.85 -7.23
C GLY A 143 -18.92 12.84 -6.09
N GLY A 144 -18.60 11.57 -6.32
CA GLY A 144 -18.52 10.52 -5.30
C GLY A 144 -17.24 10.53 -4.46
N SER A 145 -16.36 11.51 -4.66
CA SER A 145 -15.17 11.68 -3.84
C SER A 145 -15.52 12.36 -2.53
N VAL A 146 -14.88 11.95 -1.44
CA VAL A 146 -15.09 12.50 -0.10
C VAL A 146 -13.80 13.15 0.35
N GLU A 147 -13.84 14.45 0.66
CA GLU A 147 -12.71 15.14 1.27
C GLU A 147 -12.77 14.96 2.79
N ILE A 148 -11.69 14.45 3.37
CA ILE A 148 -11.57 14.24 4.80
C ILE A 148 -11.40 15.58 5.51
N ALA A 149 -12.36 15.89 6.38
CA ALA A 149 -12.42 17.16 7.10
C ALA A 149 -11.22 17.39 8.04
N ARG A 150 -10.51 16.31 8.43
CA ARG A 150 -9.31 16.36 9.28
C ARG A 150 -8.01 16.44 8.46
N PRO A 151 -7.06 17.34 8.77
CA PRO A 151 -5.75 17.38 8.11
C PRO A 151 -4.93 16.13 8.41
N GLY A 152 -4.05 15.78 7.48
CA GLY A 152 -3.16 14.64 7.62
C GLY A 152 -3.10 13.72 6.41
N GLN A 153 -2.36 12.64 6.59
CA GLN A 153 -2.08 11.65 5.55
C GLN A 153 -3.05 10.47 5.65
N ASN A 154 -3.79 10.21 4.58
CA ASN A 154 -4.64 9.03 4.48
C ASN A 154 -3.78 7.78 4.24
N ILE A 155 -3.71 6.87 5.21
CA ILE A 155 -2.81 5.71 5.18
C ILE A 155 -3.52 4.37 4.93
N ALA A 156 -4.78 4.27 5.30
CA ALA A 156 -5.54 3.03 5.25
C ALA A 156 -7.01 3.34 4.98
N VAL A 157 -7.67 2.51 4.19
CA VAL A 157 -9.12 2.51 4.04
C VAL A 157 -9.64 1.09 4.16
N VAL A 158 -10.74 0.91 4.88
CA VAL A 158 -11.43 -0.37 5.05
C VAL A 158 -12.93 -0.16 5.03
N THR A 159 -13.68 -1.16 4.56
CA THR A 159 -15.14 -1.12 4.46
C THR A 159 -15.75 -2.05 5.49
N GLY A 160 -16.62 -1.51 6.34
CA GLY A 160 -17.51 -2.29 7.19
C GLY A 160 -18.88 -2.49 6.55
N ALA A 161 -19.82 -3.07 7.31
CA ALA A 161 -21.17 -3.32 6.81
C ALA A 161 -21.97 -2.05 6.46
N ARG A 162 -21.69 -0.93 7.15
CA ARG A 162 -22.49 0.31 7.03
C ARG A 162 -21.66 1.59 6.87
N ALA A 163 -20.34 1.48 6.90
CA ALA A 163 -19.45 2.64 6.83
C ALA A 163 -18.14 2.29 6.14
N VAL A 164 -17.51 3.31 5.57
CA VAL A 164 -16.11 3.29 5.15
C VAL A 164 -15.31 3.92 6.28
N TRP A 165 -14.15 3.35 6.61
CA TRP A 165 -13.28 3.85 7.66
C TRP A 165 -11.92 4.19 7.08
N VAL A 166 -11.41 5.37 7.42
CA VAL A 166 -10.15 5.88 6.90
C VAL A 166 -9.21 6.22 8.05
N GLY A 167 -8.00 5.68 8.00
CA GLY A 167 -6.93 6.01 8.93
C GLY A 167 -6.19 7.25 8.46
N VAL A 168 -6.09 8.25 9.32
CA VAL A 168 -5.48 9.55 9.03
C VAL A 168 -4.37 9.81 10.05
N ARG A 169 -3.13 9.87 9.56
CA ARG A 169 -1.95 10.22 10.37
C ARG A 169 -1.68 11.71 10.38
N ASN A 170 -0.92 12.17 11.35
CA ASN A 170 -0.39 13.53 11.34
C ASN A 170 0.63 13.68 10.21
N ASP A 171 0.75 14.90 9.67
CA ASP A 171 1.68 15.17 8.58
C ASP A 171 3.14 15.12 9.04
N ASP A 172 3.38 15.60 10.26
CA ASP A 172 4.68 15.52 10.92
C ASP A 172 4.92 14.07 11.41
N PRO A 173 5.97 13.37 10.90
CA PRO A 173 6.28 12.03 11.32
C PRO A 173 6.75 11.93 12.78
N ASP A 174 7.22 13.01 13.40
CA ASP A 174 7.69 13.06 14.79
C ASP A 174 6.60 13.45 15.77
N ASP A 175 5.47 13.97 15.28
CA ASP A 175 4.28 14.20 16.09
C ASP A 175 3.74 12.86 16.64
N ARG A 176 3.54 12.82 17.95
CA ARG A 176 3.02 11.68 18.73
C ARG A 176 1.64 11.95 19.30
N SER A 177 1.01 13.06 18.94
CA SER A 177 -0.38 13.36 19.31
C SER A 177 -1.35 12.35 18.68
N ALA A 178 -2.57 12.31 19.19
CA ALA A 178 -3.56 11.35 18.72
C ALA A 178 -3.80 11.48 17.20
N GLU A 179 -3.71 10.35 16.50
CA GLU A 179 -4.09 10.25 15.09
C GLU A 179 -5.58 9.91 15.01
N THR A 180 -6.18 9.89 13.81
CA THR A 180 -7.64 9.80 13.71
C THR A 180 -8.09 8.67 12.79
N VAL A 181 -9.12 7.95 13.22
CA VAL A 181 -9.94 7.11 12.35
C VAL A 181 -11.20 7.87 12.00
N VAL A 182 -11.46 8.09 10.71
CA VAL A 182 -12.64 8.80 10.22
C VAL A 182 -13.66 7.78 9.71
N ARG A 183 -14.83 7.75 10.34
CA ARG A 183 -15.99 7.00 9.86
C ARG A 183 -16.72 7.84 8.81
N ILE A 184 -16.98 7.25 7.65
CA ILE A 184 -17.66 7.90 6.53
C ILE A 184 -18.93 7.11 6.20
N ASP A 185 -20.07 7.80 6.18
CA ASP A 185 -21.29 7.24 5.61
C ASP A 185 -21.18 7.22 4.08
N PRO A 186 -21.22 6.04 3.42
CA PRO A 186 -21.06 5.93 1.97
C PRO A 186 -22.22 6.51 1.16
N SER A 187 -23.36 6.80 1.81
CA SER A 187 -24.58 7.35 1.21
C SER A 187 -24.79 8.83 1.56
N ALA A 188 -24.68 9.19 2.84
CA ALA A 188 -24.93 10.55 3.34
C ALA A 188 -23.67 11.44 3.36
N ARG A 189 -22.48 10.86 3.17
CA ARG A 189 -21.16 11.54 3.21
C ARG A 189 -20.88 12.30 4.50
N THR A 190 -21.64 12.02 5.55
CA THR A 190 -21.33 12.51 6.90
C THR A 190 -20.05 11.83 7.39
N GLN A 191 -19.26 12.60 8.14
CA GLN A 191 -17.97 12.16 8.67
C GLN A 191 -17.99 12.27 10.18
N GLN A 192 -17.49 11.23 10.84
CA GLN A 192 -17.31 11.21 12.28
C GLN A 192 -15.84 10.88 12.59
N PRO A 193 -15.04 11.86 13.03
CA PRO A 193 -13.66 11.62 13.43
C PRO A 193 -13.62 10.98 14.81
N ILE A 194 -12.73 9.99 14.98
CA ILE A 194 -12.48 9.29 16.24
C ILE A 194 -10.98 9.35 16.52
N GLN A 195 -10.59 9.97 17.64
CA GLN A 195 -9.19 10.07 18.04
C GLN A 195 -8.67 8.73 18.53
N VAL A 196 -7.46 8.37 18.14
CA VAL A 196 -6.74 7.16 18.55
C VAL A 196 -5.40 7.57 19.13
N ALA A 197 -5.30 7.52 20.47
CA ALA A 197 -4.14 8.02 21.19
C ALA A 197 -2.84 7.29 20.82
N GLY A 198 -2.89 5.99 20.53
CA GLY A 198 -1.72 5.21 20.12
C GLY A 198 -1.32 5.40 18.66
N GLY A 199 -1.93 6.31 17.92
CA GLY A 199 -1.70 6.46 16.49
C GLY A 199 -2.37 5.35 15.66
N VAL A 200 -2.32 5.49 14.34
CA VAL A 200 -2.95 4.60 13.36
C VAL A 200 -1.87 4.05 12.44
N GLN A 201 -1.53 2.77 12.58
CA GLN A 201 -0.61 2.09 11.68
C GLN A 201 -1.34 1.42 10.51
N ASP A 202 -2.38 0.63 10.81
CA ASP A 202 -3.22 -0.09 9.85
C ASP A 202 -4.62 -0.32 10.45
N LEU A 203 -5.58 -0.72 9.62
CA LEU A 203 -6.98 -0.93 10.02
C LEU A 203 -7.52 -2.28 9.55
N ALA A 204 -8.39 -2.88 10.36
CA ALA A 204 -9.25 -4.00 9.95
C ALA A 204 -10.65 -3.86 10.57
N VAL A 205 -11.68 -4.35 9.88
CA VAL A 205 -13.07 -4.32 10.38
C VAL A 205 -13.60 -5.73 10.49
N GLY A 206 -14.24 -6.04 11.61
CA GLY A 206 -14.89 -7.31 11.86
C GLY A 206 -15.25 -7.48 13.33
N GLU A 207 -16.07 -8.48 13.64
CA GLU A 207 -16.42 -8.82 15.03
C GLU A 207 -17.01 -7.62 15.81
N GLY A 208 -17.81 -6.80 15.10
CA GLY A 208 -18.49 -5.61 15.66
C GLY A 208 -17.59 -4.41 15.95
N ALA A 209 -16.33 -4.43 15.50
CA ALA A 209 -15.36 -3.38 15.78
C ALA A 209 -14.50 -3.02 14.56
N VAL A 210 -13.92 -1.82 14.63
CA VAL A 210 -12.73 -1.43 13.86
C VAL A 210 -11.53 -1.67 14.76
N TRP A 211 -10.54 -2.37 14.26
CA TRP A 211 -9.30 -2.66 14.96
C TRP A 211 -8.17 -1.87 14.32
N VAL A 212 -7.40 -1.21 15.17
CA VAL A 212 -6.30 -0.33 14.77
C VAL A 212 -5.02 -0.91 15.34
N SER A 213 -4.04 -1.24 14.50
CA SER A 213 -2.68 -1.41 15.00
C SER A 213 -2.10 -0.04 15.30
N ASN A 214 -1.49 0.12 16.46
CA ASN A 214 -1.08 1.44 16.92
C ASN A 214 0.35 1.74 16.49
N ARG A 215 0.56 2.92 15.89
CA ARG A 215 1.87 3.38 15.44
C ARG A 215 2.80 3.67 16.63
N PHE A 216 2.22 4.14 17.73
CA PHE A 216 2.90 4.55 18.95
C PHE A 216 2.68 3.46 20.02
N GLY A 217 3.76 2.71 20.28
CA GLY A 217 3.77 1.65 21.30
C GLY A 217 3.21 0.30 20.84
N SER A 218 3.38 -0.70 21.70
CA SER A 218 3.05 -2.10 21.42
C SER A 218 1.58 -2.40 21.74
N THR A 219 0.66 -1.72 21.05
CA THR A 219 -0.78 -1.83 21.32
C THR A 219 -1.63 -1.93 20.05
N VAL A 220 -2.87 -2.36 20.24
CA VAL A 220 -3.96 -2.34 19.27
C VAL A 220 -5.15 -1.66 19.94
N THR A 221 -5.79 -0.72 19.26
CA THR A 221 -7.05 -0.12 19.71
C THR A 221 -8.22 -0.79 19.03
N ARG A 222 -9.15 -1.34 19.83
CA ARG A 222 -10.46 -1.80 19.37
C ARG A 222 -11.46 -0.67 19.52
N ILE A 223 -12.10 -0.26 18.44
CA ILE A 223 -13.16 0.76 18.41
C ILE A 223 -14.48 0.06 18.09
N ARG A 224 -15.42 0.01 19.03
CA ARG A 224 -16.73 -0.61 18.81
C ARG A 224 -17.53 0.21 17.79
N VAL A 225 -18.11 -0.46 16.79
CA VAL A 225 -18.84 0.21 15.70
C VAL A 225 -20.15 0.85 16.17
N SER A 226 -20.78 0.32 17.21
CA SER A 226 -22.11 0.78 17.68
C SER A 226 -22.07 2.13 18.40
N ASP A 227 -21.02 2.39 19.19
CA ASP A 227 -20.96 3.55 20.10
C ASP A 227 -19.58 4.24 20.12
N GLY A 228 -18.58 3.73 19.39
CA GLY A 228 -17.24 4.30 19.37
C GLY A 228 -16.38 4.00 20.59
N ARG A 229 -16.85 3.17 21.54
CA ARG A 229 -16.08 2.83 22.75
C ARG A 229 -14.75 2.16 22.39
N GLN A 230 -13.69 2.56 23.07
CA GLN A 230 -12.33 2.07 22.80
C GLN A 230 -11.83 1.15 23.90
N ASP A 231 -11.22 0.02 23.51
CA ASP A 231 -10.45 -0.86 24.38
C ASP A 231 -9.01 -0.95 23.82
N VAL A 232 -8.00 -0.78 24.66
CA VAL A 232 -6.58 -0.85 24.26
C VAL A 232 -5.98 -2.19 24.68
N VAL A 233 -5.40 -2.90 23.72
CA VAL A 233 -4.88 -4.25 23.89
C VAL A 233 -3.38 -4.27 23.62
N ARG A 234 -2.57 -4.64 24.62
CA ARG A 234 -1.11 -4.82 24.41
C ARG A 234 -0.81 -5.99 23.46
N VAL A 235 0.12 -5.82 22.55
CA VAL A 235 0.58 -6.85 21.57
C VAL A 235 2.12 -6.84 21.49
N GLY A 236 2.71 -7.65 20.62
CA GLY A 236 4.15 -7.63 20.36
C GLY A 236 4.64 -6.28 19.81
N ALA A 237 5.94 -5.99 19.99
CA ALA A 237 6.56 -4.73 19.59
C ALA A 237 6.45 -4.45 18.07
N GLY A 238 6.27 -3.17 17.72
CA GLY A 238 6.16 -2.72 16.34
C GLY A 238 5.00 -3.37 15.56
N PRO A 239 3.74 -3.24 16.01
CA PRO A 239 2.60 -3.78 15.29
C PRO A 239 2.47 -3.10 13.92
N LYS A 240 2.21 -3.90 12.87
CA LYS A 240 2.13 -3.47 11.46
C LYS A 240 0.75 -3.85 10.90
N GLY A 241 0.68 -4.90 10.10
CA GLY A 241 -0.58 -5.42 9.54
C GLY A 241 -1.52 -5.97 10.61
N ILE A 242 -2.82 -5.77 10.38
CA ILE A 242 -3.88 -6.34 11.20
C ILE A 242 -4.98 -6.91 10.31
N ALA A 243 -5.57 -8.04 10.71
CA ALA A 243 -6.66 -8.67 9.98
C ALA A 243 -7.67 -9.32 10.93
N VAL A 244 -8.93 -9.40 10.51
CA VAL A 244 -10.01 -10.06 11.26
C VAL A 244 -10.55 -11.21 10.43
N GLY A 245 -10.67 -12.39 11.04
CA GLY A 245 -11.22 -13.58 10.39
C GLY A 245 -10.94 -14.85 11.17
N GLU A 246 -11.61 -15.94 10.80
CA GLU A 246 -11.49 -17.25 11.46
C GLU A 246 -11.69 -17.14 12.99
N GLY A 247 -12.63 -16.27 13.40
CA GLY A 247 -13.02 -16.04 14.80
C GLY A 247 -11.98 -15.32 15.66
N ALA A 248 -11.02 -14.62 15.06
CA ALA A 248 -9.98 -13.88 15.77
C ALA A 248 -9.53 -12.61 15.05
N VAL A 249 -8.81 -11.77 15.80
CA VAL A 249 -8.01 -10.68 15.26
C VAL A 249 -6.55 -11.12 15.25
N TRP A 250 -5.85 -10.87 14.17
CA TRP A 250 -4.48 -11.29 13.95
C TRP A 250 -3.62 -10.06 13.70
N VAL A 251 -2.54 -9.92 14.45
CA VAL A 251 -1.68 -8.73 14.44
C VAL A 251 -0.26 -9.16 14.15
N ALA A 252 0.32 -8.62 13.08
CA ALA A 252 1.74 -8.80 12.76
C ALA A 252 2.56 -7.80 13.56
N SER A 253 3.53 -8.29 14.34
CA SER A 253 4.42 -7.45 15.14
C SER A 253 5.86 -7.61 14.68
N SER A 254 6.31 -6.66 13.86
CA SER A 254 7.62 -6.66 13.22
C SER A 254 8.79 -6.60 14.21
N GLY A 255 8.64 -5.88 15.32
CA GLY A 255 9.70 -5.75 16.34
C GLY A 255 9.76 -6.93 17.32
N ALA A 256 8.84 -7.88 17.22
CA ALA A 256 8.76 -9.06 18.08
C ALA A 256 8.75 -10.39 17.29
N ASP A 257 8.90 -10.32 15.96
CA ASP A 257 8.94 -11.49 15.06
C ASP A 257 7.78 -12.48 15.24
N GLU A 258 6.57 -11.95 15.53
CA GLU A 258 5.42 -12.76 15.90
C GLU A 258 4.10 -12.30 15.26
N ILE A 259 3.12 -13.22 15.27
CA ILE A 259 1.70 -12.88 15.17
C ILE A 259 1.07 -12.97 16.56
N THR A 260 0.38 -11.92 16.99
CA THR A 260 -0.53 -11.99 18.14
C THR A 260 -1.96 -12.31 17.66
N ARG A 261 -2.54 -13.41 18.15
CA ARG A 261 -3.97 -13.72 18.03
C ARG A 261 -4.73 -13.10 19.18
N ILE A 262 -5.82 -12.39 18.92
CA ILE A 262 -6.68 -11.77 19.94
C ILE A 262 -8.10 -12.34 19.81
N ASN A 263 -8.68 -12.77 20.92
CA ASN A 263 -10.11 -13.08 21.00
C ASN A 263 -10.90 -11.77 20.94
N PRO A 264 -11.78 -11.56 19.96
CA PRO A 264 -12.45 -10.28 19.77
C PRO A 264 -13.48 -9.98 20.87
N ARG A 265 -13.91 -10.97 21.66
CA ARG A 265 -14.87 -10.80 22.76
C ARG A 265 -14.15 -10.61 24.10
N SER A 266 -13.29 -11.56 24.48
CA SER A 266 -12.59 -11.55 25.78
C SER A 266 -11.32 -10.69 25.80
N LEU A 267 -10.78 -10.31 24.64
CA LEU A 267 -9.49 -9.64 24.47
C LEU A 267 -8.28 -10.47 24.94
N GLU A 268 -8.47 -11.75 25.22
CA GLU A 268 -7.39 -12.70 25.51
C GLU A 268 -6.48 -12.88 24.29
N LYS A 269 -5.20 -13.10 24.57
CA LYS A 269 -4.15 -13.04 23.55
C LYS A 269 -3.32 -14.30 23.53
N LYS A 270 -2.80 -14.63 22.35
CA LYS A 270 -1.81 -15.69 22.19
C LYS A 270 -0.82 -15.35 21.09
N SER A 271 0.46 -15.37 21.43
CA SER A 271 1.55 -15.13 20.49
C SER A 271 1.94 -16.38 19.72
N ILE A 272 2.38 -16.18 18.48
CA ILE A 272 2.87 -17.19 17.56
C ILE A 272 4.19 -16.67 16.98
N ALA A 273 5.30 -17.24 17.45
CA ALA A 273 6.62 -16.90 16.94
C ALA A 273 6.78 -17.38 15.49
N LEU A 274 7.32 -16.52 14.63
CA LEU A 274 7.50 -16.82 13.21
C LEU A 274 8.95 -17.15 12.86
N GLY A 275 9.91 -16.60 13.61
CA GLY A 275 11.34 -16.62 13.27
C GLY A 275 11.66 -15.81 12.02
N ALA A 276 10.84 -14.81 11.71
CA ALA A 276 11.01 -13.86 10.62
C ALA A 276 10.17 -12.61 10.92
N ILE A 277 10.60 -11.45 10.40
CA ILE A 277 9.94 -10.16 10.62
C ILE A 277 8.65 -10.07 9.78
N PRO A 278 7.44 -10.10 10.40
CA PRO A 278 6.19 -9.99 9.65
C PRO A 278 5.83 -8.54 9.34
N GLU A 279 5.22 -8.31 8.19
CA GLU A 279 4.83 -6.97 7.73
C GLU A 279 3.30 -6.84 7.59
N ARG A 280 2.66 -7.72 6.80
CA ARG A 280 1.21 -7.73 6.60
C ARG A 280 0.63 -9.11 6.91
N VAL A 281 -0.63 -9.13 7.29
CA VAL A 281 -1.40 -10.36 7.54
C VAL A 281 -2.76 -10.27 6.86
N THR A 282 -3.25 -11.38 6.32
CA THR A 282 -4.63 -11.56 5.87
C THR A 282 -5.14 -12.94 6.27
N VAL A 283 -6.45 -13.15 6.15
CA VAL A 283 -7.12 -14.37 6.61
C VAL A 283 -7.96 -14.96 5.49
N GLY A 284 -7.88 -16.28 5.30
CA GLY A 284 -8.84 -16.99 4.47
C GLY A 284 -8.46 -18.43 4.18
N GLY A 285 -9.50 -19.25 3.98
CA GLY A 285 -9.35 -20.67 3.67
C GLY A 285 -8.87 -21.51 4.85
N GLY A 286 -9.27 -21.17 6.09
CA GLY A 286 -8.83 -21.84 7.32
C GLY A 286 -7.41 -21.48 7.75
N SER A 287 -6.78 -20.51 7.08
CA SER A 287 -5.40 -20.10 7.33
C SER A 287 -5.30 -18.59 7.51
N ILE A 288 -4.26 -18.17 8.23
CA ILE A 288 -3.72 -16.83 8.13
C ILE A 288 -2.48 -16.86 7.25
N TRP A 289 -2.26 -15.75 6.55
CA TRP A 289 -1.20 -15.57 5.59
C TRP A 289 -0.43 -14.33 5.97
N VAL A 290 0.89 -14.44 6.05
CA VAL A 290 1.76 -13.39 6.57
C VAL A 290 2.89 -13.12 5.59
N THR A 291 3.09 -11.87 5.18
CA THR A 291 4.30 -11.49 4.44
C THR A 291 5.44 -11.23 5.41
N ALA A 292 6.56 -11.92 5.19
CA ALA A 292 7.83 -11.63 5.84
C ALA A 292 8.73 -10.92 4.83
N LYS A 293 8.62 -9.58 4.81
CA LYS A 293 9.13 -8.71 3.74
C LYS A 293 10.63 -8.87 3.50
N GLU A 294 11.42 -8.81 4.57
CA GLU A 294 12.88 -8.89 4.47
C GLU A 294 13.37 -10.30 4.16
N ALA A 295 12.64 -11.32 4.62
CA ALA A 295 12.96 -12.71 4.32
C ALA A 295 12.51 -13.16 2.92
N GLY A 296 11.79 -12.32 2.16
CA GLY A 296 11.30 -12.68 0.83
C GLY A 296 10.28 -13.82 0.83
N ARG A 297 9.46 -13.90 1.89
CA ARG A 297 8.59 -15.07 2.14
C ARG A 297 7.12 -14.72 2.38
N LEU A 298 6.25 -15.64 1.99
CA LEU A 298 4.88 -15.77 2.45
C LEU A 298 4.78 -16.95 3.41
N ILE A 299 4.28 -16.71 4.62
CA ILE A 299 4.12 -17.73 5.66
C ILE A 299 2.63 -18.05 5.80
N ARG A 300 2.30 -19.33 5.68
CA ARG A 300 0.96 -19.86 5.87
C ARG A 300 0.86 -20.51 7.25
N ILE A 301 -0.16 -20.15 8.02
CA ILE A 301 -0.38 -20.67 9.37
C ILE A 301 -1.83 -21.11 9.48
N ASP A 302 -2.06 -22.29 10.04
CA ASP A 302 -3.41 -22.79 10.30
C ASP A 302 -4.09 -21.94 11.40
N ALA A 303 -5.26 -21.37 11.10
CA ALA A 303 -5.89 -20.40 12.00
C ALA A 303 -6.42 -21.04 13.30
N ARG A 304 -6.69 -22.36 13.30
CA ARG A 304 -7.25 -23.08 14.45
C ARG A 304 -6.14 -23.61 15.36
N THR A 305 -5.21 -24.37 14.78
CA THR A 305 -4.11 -25.03 15.50
C THR A 305 -2.96 -24.08 15.78
N ARG A 306 -2.81 -23.01 14.98
CA ARG A 306 -1.74 -22.01 15.03
C ARG A 306 -0.37 -22.56 14.61
N LYS A 307 -0.36 -23.70 13.93
CA LYS A 307 0.87 -24.29 13.40
C LYS A 307 1.23 -23.62 12.07
N VAL A 308 2.50 -23.30 11.89
CA VAL A 308 3.03 -22.91 10.58
C VAL A 308 2.92 -24.11 9.66
N LEU A 309 2.16 -23.97 8.58
CA LEU A 309 1.93 -25.02 7.59
C LEU A 309 3.01 -24.96 6.50
N GLU A 310 3.27 -23.77 5.98
CA GLU A 310 4.14 -23.58 4.81
C GLU A 310 4.91 -22.26 4.93
N ARG A 311 6.14 -22.25 4.40
CA ARG A 311 6.93 -21.05 4.11
C ARG A 311 7.24 -21.07 2.63
N ILE A 312 6.76 -20.07 1.92
CA ILE A 312 6.77 -20.02 0.46
C ILE A 312 7.68 -18.87 0.05
N ASP A 313 8.71 -19.15 -0.74
CA ASP A 313 9.58 -18.11 -1.28
C ASP A 313 8.83 -17.34 -2.39
N THR A 314 8.72 -16.04 -2.21
CA THR A 314 7.96 -15.14 -3.10
C THR A 314 8.87 -14.27 -3.97
N GLY A 315 10.17 -14.31 -3.71
CA GLY A 315 11.11 -13.30 -4.19
C GLY A 315 11.17 -12.08 -3.27
N PRO A 316 11.97 -11.06 -3.63
CA PRO A 316 12.33 -9.98 -2.72
C PRO A 316 11.16 -9.06 -2.37
N ARG A 317 11.04 -8.73 -1.08
CA ARG A 317 10.12 -7.73 -0.52
C ARG A 317 8.63 -7.91 -0.88
N PRO A 318 8.01 -9.06 -0.55
CA PRO A 318 6.56 -9.16 -0.56
C PRO A 318 5.95 -8.16 0.45
N TYR A 319 4.87 -7.47 0.07
CA TYR A 319 4.29 -6.42 0.92
C TYR A 319 2.80 -6.63 1.20
N ALA A 320 1.91 -6.11 0.34
CA ALA A 320 0.47 -6.22 0.52
C ALA A 320 -0.01 -7.58 0.03
N LEU A 321 -1.06 -8.11 0.66
CA LEU A 321 -1.66 -9.38 0.30
C LEU A 321 -3.16 -9.41 0.54
N ASP A 322 -3.87 -10.21 -0.25
CA ASP A 322 -5.29 -10.49 -0.06
C ASP A 322 -5.65 -11.92 -0.51
N VAL A 323 -6.74 -12.48 0.04
CA VAL A 323 -7.17 -13.85 -0.23
C VAL A 323 -8.42 -13.88 -1.09
N THR A 324 -8.35 -14.58 -2.20
CA THR A 324 -9.51 -14.86 -3.04
C THR A 324 -10.20 -16.15 -2.62
N ARG A 325 -11.45 -16.05 -2.15
CA ARG A 325 -12.39 -17.18 -1.94
C ARG A 325 -11.80 -18.39 -1.19
N GLY A 326 -10.75 -18.18 -0.38
CA GLY A 326 -10.01 -19.24 0.30
C GLY A 326 -9.33 -20.25 -0.63
N ARG A 327 -8.91 -19.84 -1.84
CA ARG A 327 -8.25 -20.69 -2.85
C ARG A 327 -6.89 -20.16 -3.31
N ALA A 328 -6.70 -18.85 -3.26
CA ALA A 328 -5.45 -18.22 -3.67
C ALA A 328 -5.15 -16.99 -2.82
N VAL A 329 -3.86 -16.74 -2.60
CA VAL A 329 -3.32 -15.49 -2.07
C VAL A 329 -2.75 -14.69 -3.23
N TRP A 330 -3.13 -13.42 -3.30
CA TRP A 330 -2.52 -12.42 -4.16
C TRP A 330 -1.60 -11.56 -3.32
N LEU A 331 -0.41 -11.26 -3.81
CA LEU A 331 0.52 -10.39 -3.10
C LEU A 331 1.33 -9.50 -4.05
N THR A 332 1.66 -8.31 -3.57
CA THR A 332 2.55 -7.38 -4.28
C THR A 332 4.00 -7.65 -3.93
N ILE A 333 4.85 -7.67 -4.95
CA ILE A 333 6.30 -7.82 -4.84
C ILE A 333 6.93 -6.49 -5.24
N LEU A 334 7.43 -5.74 -4.25
CA LEU A 334 7.82 -4.34 -4.46
C LEU A 334 9.01 -4.22 -5.42
N ASP A 335 10.08 -4.97 -5.19
CA ASP A 335 11.30 -4.84 -5.98
C ASP A 335 11.14 -5.38 -7.41
N ALA A 336 10.21 -6.33 -7.60
CA ALA A 336 9.88 -6.85 -8.93
C ALA A 336 8.86 -5.99 -9.67
N ASN A 337 8.28 -4.96 -9.02
CA ASN A 337 7.11 -4.21 -9.50
C ASN A 337 6.01 -5.16 -10.01
N GLY A 338 5.73 -6.21 -9.23
CA GLY A 338 4.96 -7.36 -9.68
C GLY A 338 3.80 -7.72 -8.76
N LEU A 339 2.82 -8.42 -9.32
CA LEU A 339 1.76 -9.09 -8.60
C LEU A 339 1.96 -10.61 -8.75
N GLN A 340 2.00 -11.32 -7.63
CA GLN A 340 2.14 -12.77 -7.60
C GLN A 340 0.86 -13.42 -7.08
N ARG A 341 0.49 -14.55 -7.68
CA ARG A 341 -0.58 -15.43 -7.19
C ARG A 341 0.00 -16.72 -6.64
N VAL A 342 -0.38 -17.07 -5.42
CA VAL A 342 -0.05 -18.34 -4.76
C VAL A 342 -1.34 -19.13 -4.53
N ARG A 343 -1.45 -20.31 -5.14
CA ARG A 343 -2.61 -21.21 -4.95
C ARG A 343 -2.38 -22.12 -3.76
N PHE A 344 -3.46 -22.46 -3.06
CA PHE A 344 -3.38 -23.36 -1.91
C PHE A 344 -4.63 -24.23 -1.77
N HIS A 345 -4.46 -25.36 -1.09
CA HIS A 345 -5.57 -26.26 -0.74
C HIS A 345 -5.99 -26.00 0.70
N ARG A 346 -7.30 -26.07 0.99
CA ARG A 346 -7.78 -25.98 2.37
C ARG A 346 -7.21 -27.13 3.21
N PRO A 347 -6.80 -26.88 4.46
CA PRO A 347 -6.54 -27.96 5.41
C PRO A 347 -7.80 -28.81 5.54
N ARG A 348 -7.66 -30.13 5.59
CA ARG A 348 -8.78 -31.05 5.87
C ARG A 348 -9.29 -30.87 7.29
#